data_AF-A0A956JXK5-F1
#
_entry.id   AF-A0A956JXK5-F1
#
_cell.length_a   1.000
_cell.length_b   1.000
_cell.length_c   1.000
_cell.angle_alpha   90.00
_cell.angle_beta   90.00
_cell.angle_gamma   90.00
#
_symmetry.space_group_name_H-M   'P 1'
#
loop_
_entity.id
_entity.type
_entity.pdbx_description
1 polymer ?
#
loop_
_entity_poly.entity_id
_entity_poly.type
_entity_poly.pdbx_seq_one_letter_code
_entity_poly.pdbx_strand_id
1 'polypeptide(L)'
;MDYRAFLGKGKGGGGGGDPVVLPYFGGTRVDAVDRRLRVEATIEPGWWQFRIDGRTAVPVAPAEPGDLAGCPAVRGHWAEGWLFGGGG
;
A
#
# COMPACT_ATOMS: atom_id res chain seq x y z
N MET A 1 -12.28 31.68 -3.40
CA MET A 1 -11.16 30.71 -3.50
C MET A 1 -11.72 29.35 -3.19
N ASP A 2 -11.87 28.49 -4.20
CA ASP A 2 -12.47 27.17 -4.08
C ASP A 2 -11.37 26.12 -3.87
N TYR A 3 -11.28 25.57 -2.67
CA TYR A 3 -10.21 24.64 -2.27
C TYR A 3 -10.35 23.26 -2.92
N ARG A 4 -11.48 22.97 -3.59
CA ARG A 4 -11.68 21.74 -4.36
C ARG A 4 -10.78 21.65 -5.58
N ALA A 5 -10.33 22.79 -6.12
CA ALA A 5 -9.35 22.84 -7.20
C ALA A 5 -7.94 22.41 -6.78
N PHE A 6 -7.61 22.48 -5.48
CA PHE A 6 -6.33 22.00 -4.92
C PHE A 6 -6.30 20.49 -4.67
N LEU A 7 -7.47 19.86 -4.56
CA LEU A 7 -7.62 18.40 -4.37
C LEU A 7 -7.73 17.66 -5.71
N GLY A 8 -7.74 18.39 -6.82
CA GLY A 8 -7.63 17.82 -8.15
C GLY A 8 -6.21 17.31 -8.40
N LYS A 9 -6.10 15.99 -8.61
CA LYS A 9 -5.19 15.45 -9.63
C LYS A 9 -3.70 15.53 -9.29
N GLY A 10 -3.33 15.24 -8.04
CA GLY A 10 -1.98 14.78 -7.71
C GLY A 10 -1.91 13.26 -7.91
N LYS A 11 -0.92 12.77 -8.64
CA LYS A 11 -0.61 11.33 -8.73
C LYS A 11 -0.64 10.68 -7.33
N GLY A 12 -1.53 9.72 -7.14
CA GLY A 12 -1.69 8.95 -5.89
C GLY A 12 -2.72 9.55 -4.92
N GLY A 13 -3.86 8.86 -4.79
CA GLY A 13 -4.71 8.90 -3.58
C GLY A 13 -5.66 10.10 -3.46
N GLY A 14 -6.78 10.04 -4.19
CA GLY A 14 -8.03 10.73 -3.86
C GLY A 14 -9.17 9.70 -3.92
N GLY A 15 -9.94 9.58 -2.83
CA GLY A 15 -10.90 8.51 -2.60
C GLY A 15 -11.85 8.26 -3.78
N GLY A 16 -11.93 7.00 -4.21
CA GLY A 16 -12.74 6.55 -5.35
C GLY A 16 -11.96 6.02 -6.56
N GLY A 17 -10.68 5.66 -6.41
CA GLY A 17 -9.91 4.97 -7.46
C GLY A 17 -10.12 3.45 -7.47
N ASP A 18 -9.74 2.81 -8.58
CA ASP A 18 -9.76 1.35 -8.73
C ASP A 18 -8.93 0.67 -7.62
N PRO A 19 -9.35 -0.52 -7.13
CA PRO A 19 -8.58 -1.27 -6.15
C PRO A 19 -7.17 -1.55 -6.65
N VAL A 20 -6.18 -1.33 -5.78
CA VAL A 20 -4.78 -1.64 -6.07
C VAL A 20 -4.35 -2.90 -5.34
N VAL A 21 -3.55 -3.73 -5.98
CA VAL A 21 -2.98 -4.93 -5.36
C VAL A 21 -1.69 -4.54 -4.62
N LEU A 22 -1.65 -4.78 -3.32
CA LEU A 22 -0.49 -4.49 -2.47
C LEU A 22 -0.12 -5.70 -1.61
N PRO A 23 1.18 -5.89 -1.31
CA PRO A 23 1.62 -6.91 -0.37
C PRO A 23 1.40 -6.41 1.07
N TYR A 24 0.66 -7.18 1.87
CA TYR A 24 0.46 -6.94 3.29
C TYR A 24 1.27 -7.92 4.12
N PHE A 25 2.14 -7.42 4.98
CA PHE A 25 3.07 -8.22 5.78
C PHE A 25 2.70 -8.25 7.27
N GLY A 26 1.44 -7.95 7.61
CA GLY A 26 0.98 -7.85 9.00
C GLY A 26 1.13 -6.44 9.61
N GLY A 27 0.44 -6.24 10.74
CA GLY A 27 0.45 -4.97 11.48
C GLY A 27 -0.59 -3.96 10.99
N THR A 28 -0.39 -2.68 11.30
CA THR A 28 -1.39 -1.63 11.08
C THR A 28 -1.17 -0.82 9.80
N ARG A 29 -0.27 -1.26 8.92
CA ARG A 29 0.15 -0.50 7.74
C ARG A 29 0.48 -1.39 6.55
N VAL A 30 0.35 -0.82 5.36
CA VAL A 30 0.77 -1.39 4.07
C VAL A 30 1.58 -0.37 3.30
N ASP A 31 2.61 -0.81 2.59
CA ASP A 31 3.50 0.04 1.80
C ASP A 31 3.06 0.02 0.33
N ALA A 32 2.71 1.19 -0.20
CA ALA A 32 2.49 1.43 -1.62
C ALA A 32 3.74 2.11 -2.22
N VAL A 33 3.81 2.16 -3.55
CA VAL A 33 4.98 2.67 -4.29
C VAL A 33 5.38 4.09 -3.86
N ASP A 34 4.41 4.96 -3.57
CA ASP A 34 4.64 6.38 -3.29
C ASP A 34 4.45 6.75 -1.81
N ARG A 35 3.79 5.91 -1.02
CA ARG A 35 3.43 6.22 0.37
C ARG A 35 3.10 4.98 1.18
N ARG A 36 3.10 5.15 2.50
CA ARG A 36 2.61 4.16 3.45
C ARG A 36 1.19 4.48 3.90
N LEU A 37 0.32 3.46 3.91
CA LEU A 37 -1.11 3.59 4.23
C LEU A 37 -1.44 2.84 5.52
N ARG A 38 -2.42 3.33 6.28
CA ARG A 38 -2.94 2.66 7.47
C ARG A 38 -3.90 1.54 7.06
N VAL A 39 -3.76 0.38 7.66
CA VAL A 39 -4.72 -0.73 7.55
C VAL A 39 -5.52 -0.79 8.85
N GLU A 40 -6.82 -0.58 8.75
CA GLU A 40 -7.76 -0.63 9.89
C GLU A 40 -8.62 -1.90 9.84
N ALA A 41 -7.97 -3.04 9.57
CA ALA A 41 -8.60 -4.35 9.51
C ALA A 41 -7.61 -5.43 9.97
N THR A 42 -8.15 -6.49 10.56
CA THR A 42 -7.38 -7.71 10.87
C THR A 42 -7.52 -8.66 9.69
N ILE A 43 -6.45 -8.78 8.90
CA ILE A 43 -6.36 -9.71 7.76
C ILE A 43 -5.06 -10.51 7.87
N GLU A 44 -5.00 -11.65 7.20
CA GLU A 44 -3.78 -12.46 7.14
C GLU A 44 -2.73 -11.83 6.20
N PRO A 45 -1.43 -11.98 6.49
CA PRO A 45 -0.37 -11.60 5.57
C PRO A 45 -0.54 -12.24 4.19
N GLY A 46 -0.28 -11.47 3.14
CA GLY A 46 -0.45 -11.91 1.76
C GLY A 46 -0.70 -10.75 0.80
N TRP A 47 -1.05 -11.09 -0.44
CA TRP A 47 -1.42 -10.11 -1.45
C TRP A 47 -2.91 -9.82 -1.38
N TRP A 48 -3.27 -8.54 -1.36
CA TRP A 48 -4.66 -8.09 -1.22
C TRP A 48 -4.96 -6.94 -2.15
N GLN A 49 -6.19 -6.89 -2.64
CA GLN A 49 -6.78 -5.69 -3.23
C GLN A 49 -7.18 -4.71 -2.13
N PHE A 50 -6.69 -3.49 -2.22
CA PHE A 50 -7.05 -2.40 -1.32
C PHE A 50 -7.73 -1.28 -2.08
N ARG A 51 -8.86 -0.81 -1.52
CA ARG A 51 -9.41 0.49 -1.89
C ARG A 51 -8.74 1.55 -1.02
N ILE A 52 -8.15 2.56 -1.65
CA ILE A 52 -7.49 3.65 -0.93
C ILE A 52 -8.50 4.77 -0.66
N ASP A 53 -8.68 5.08 0.62
CA ASP A 53 -9.45 6.23 1.08
C ASP A 53 -8.53 7.17 1.88
N GLY A 54 -8.05 8.23 1.20
CA GLY A 54 -7.09 9.17 1.77
C GLY A 54 -5.78 8.50 2.20
N ARG A 55 -5.62 8.30 3.51
CA ARG A 55 -4.43 7.66 4.13
C ARG A 55 -4.70 6.23 4.63
N THR A 56 -5.89 5.71 4.37
CA THR A 56 -6.32 4.39 4.82
C THR A 56 -6.45 3.46 3.62
N ALA A 57 -5.96 2.24 3.77
CA ALA A 57 -6.12 1.13 2.84
C ALA A 57 -7.17 0.17 3.40
N VAL A 58 -8.30 0.06 2.71
CA VAL A 58 -9.40 -0.83 3.09
C VAL A 58 -9.29 -2.12 2.28
N PRO A 59 -9.06 -3.29 2.91
CA PRO A 59 -8.95 -4.55 2.18
C PRO A 59 -10.30 -4.92 1.56
N VAL A 60 -10.26 -5.42 0.32
CA VAL A 60 -11.43 -5.82 -0.46
C VAL A 60 -11.46 -7.34 -0.63
N ALA A 61 -10.38 -7.92 -1.16
CA ALA A 61 -10.26 -9.35 -1.39
C ALA A 61 -8.79 -9.79 -1.47
N PRO A 62 -8.47 -11.06 -1.16
CA PRO A 62 -7.17 -11.65 -1.49
C PRO A 62 -6.90 -11.56 -2.99
N ALA A 63 -5.63 -11.44 -3.36
CA ALA A 63 -5.19 -11.31 -4.74
C ALA A 63 -3.93 -12.14 -4.99
N GLU A 64 -3.62 -12.36 -6.26
CA GLU A 64 -2.29 -12.83 -6.64
C GLU A 64 -1.30 -11.66 -6.70
N PRO A 65 0.00 -11.91 -6.50
CA PRO A 65 1.03 -10.91 -6.74
C PRO A 65 0.88 -10.30 -8.13
N GLY A 66 0.98 -8.97 -8.20
CA GLY A 66 1.17 -8.28 -9.48
C GLY A 66 2.53 -8.63 -10.09
N ASP A 67 2.75 -8.21 -11.34
CA ASP A 67 4.07 -8.34 -11.96
C ASP A 67 5.11 -7.50 -11.22
N LEU A 68 6.17 -8.17 -10.74
CA LEU A 68 7.27 -7.59 -9.97
C LEU A 68 8.54 -7.41 -10.81
N ALA A 69 8.51 -7.70 -12.12
CA ALA A 69 9.70 -7.69 -12.97
C ALA A 69 10.43 -6.34 -13.00
N GLY A 70 9.74 -5.22 -12.71
CA GLY A 70 10.32 -3.88 -12.63
C GLY A 70 10.82 -3.45 -11.24
N CYS A 71 10.62 -4.26 -10.19
CA CYS A 71 10.99 -3.91 -8.82
C CYS A 71 12.39 -4.44 -8.46
N PRO A 72 13.24 -3.65 -7.79
CA PRO A 72 14.50 -4.15 -7.26
C PRO A 72 14.28 -5.33 -6.32
N ALA A 73 15.01 -6.42 -6.53
CA ALA A 73 15.04 -7.53 -5.59
C ALA A 73 15.82 -7.12 -4.34
N VAL A 74 15.15 -7.06 -3.19
CA VAL A 74 15.76 -6.73 -1.90
C VAL A 74 15.67 -7.94 -0.97
N ARG A 75 16.75 -8.27 -0.28
CA ARG A 75 16.77 -9.28 0.80
C ARG A 75 16.96 -8.56 2.14
N GLY A 76 16.14 -8.92 3.12
CA GLY A 76 16.16 -8.33 4.45
C GLY A 76 15.29 -9.08 5.45
N HIS A 77 15.24 -8.57 6.67
CA HIS A 77 14.37 -9.04 7.73
C HIS A 77 13.15 -8.11 7.85
N TRP A 78 11.95 -8.69 7.86
CA TRP A 78 10.75 -7.93 8.18
C TRP A 78 10.51 -7.96 9.69
N ALA A 79 10.55 -6.79 10.34
CA ALA A 79 10.28 -6.66 11.77
C ALA A 79 9.51 -5.36 12.04
N GLU A 80 8.50 -5.40 12.91
CA GLU A 80 7.69 -4.24 13.32
C GLU A 80 7.13 -3.39 12.17
N GLY A 81 6.84 -4.00 11.02
CA GLY A 81 6.36 -3.29 9.84
C GLY A 81 7.46 -2.52 9.11
N TRP A 82 8.72 -2.91 9.26
CA TRP A 82 9.86 -2.36 8.52
C TRP A 82 10.65 -3.48 7.87
N LEU A 83 11.13 -3.22 6.64
CA LEU A 83 12.09 -4.09 5.96
C LEU A 83 13.49 -3.62 6.29
N PHE A 84 14.20 -4.38 7.12
CA PHE A 84 15.61 -4.17 7.41
C PHE A 84 16.46 -4.93 6.38
N GLY A 85 16.97 -4.22 5.39
CA GLY A 85 17.96 -4.77 4.46
C GLY A 85 19.34 -4.90 5.14
N GLY A 86 20.09 -5.94 4.80
CA GLY A 86 21.52 -5.99 5.07
C GLY A 86 22.23 -5.03 4.12
N GLY A 87 22.47 -3.79 4.55
CA GLY A 87 23.25 -2.81 3.79
C GLY A 87 24.73 -2.92 4.09
N GLY A 88 25.56 -2.92 3.04
CA GLY A 88 26.89 -2.30 3.11
C GLY A 88 26.78 -0.81 2.83
#